data_AF-A0AAU3M532-F1
#
_entry.id   AF-A0AAU3M532-F1
#
_cell.length_a   1.000
_cell.length_b   1.000
_cell.length_c   1.000
_cell.angle_alpha   90.00
_cell.angle_beta   90.00
_cell.angle_gamma   90.00
#
_symmetry.space_group_name_H-M   'P 1'
#
loop_
_entity.id
_entity.type
_entity.pdbx_description
1 polymer ?
#
loop_
_entity_poly.entity_id
_entity_poly.type
_entity_poly.pdbx_seq_one_letter_code
_entity_poly.pdbx_strand_id
1 'polypeptide(L)'
;MAAPRKYPQELRDRAVGMYRSADPKPQIKRLAADLGVHPEALRGWIRQAEADAGERDDRPTIAEREELAALRKENAQLKRANEILRTASLDSIGQSNSAG
;
A
#
# COMPACT_ATOMS: atom_id res chain seq x y z
N MET A 1 0.32 4.52 -13.67
CA MET A 1 1.12 5.69 -13.23
C MET A 1 0.59 6.12 -11.87
N ALA A 2 1.42 6.21 -10.84
CA ALA A 2 0.99 6.70 -9.54
C ALA A 2 0.54 8.17 -9.71
N ALA A 3 -0.66 8.50 -9.23
CA ALA A 3 -1.14 9.87 -9.26
C ALA A 3 -0.12 10.79 -8.58
N PRO A 4 0.13 12.00 -9.11
CA PRO A 4 1.06 12.93 -8.49
C PRO A 4 0.63 13.16 -7.05
N ARG A 5 1.54 12.87 -6.10
CA ARG A 5 1.29 13.10 -4.68
C ARG A 5 1.12 14.60 -4.47
N LYS A 6 -0.09 15.02 -4.11
CA LYS A 6 -0.46 16.43 -3.85
C LYS A 6 0.41 17.10 -2.77
N TYR A 7 1.05 16.29 -1.92
CA TYR A 7 1.96 16.76 -0.86
C TYR A 7 3.27 15.95 -0.91
N PRO A 8 4.43 16.61 -0.79
CA PRO A 8 5.72 15.93 -0.72
C PRO A 8 5.83 15.11 0.57
N GLN A 9 6.61 14.02 0.52
CA GLN A 9 6.75 13.10 1.64
C GLN A 9 7.42 13.78 2.86
N GLU A 10 8.39 14.65 2.63
CA GLU A 10 9.05 15.43 3.68
C GLU A 10 8.06 16.30 4.49
N LEU A 11 7.08 16.91 3.81
CA LEU A 11 6.04 17.70 4.49
C LEU A 11 5.17 16.82 5.38
N ARG A 12 4.81 15.62 4.88
CA ARG A 12 4.04 14.64 5.65
C ARG A 12 4.81 14.18 6.89
N ASP A 13 6.06 13.78 6.72
CA ASP A 13 6.89 13.24 7.80
C ASP A 13 7.15 14.31 8.86
N ARG A 14 7.43 15.55 8.43
CA ARG A 14 7.55 16.70 9.32
C ARG A 14 6.25 16.99 10.08
N ALA A 15 5.11 16.97 9.40
CA ALA A 15 3.81 17.24 10.03
C ALA A 15 3.45 16.19 11.10
N VAL A 16 3.68 14.92 10.79
CA VAL A 16 3.49 13.82 11.74
C VAL A 16 4.46 13.93 12.92
N GLY A 17 5.73 14.22 12.65
CA GLY A 17 6.75 14.45 13.67
C GLY A 17 6.38 15.57 14.63
N MET A 18 5.99 16.74 14.11
CA MET A 18 5.52 17.85 14.93
C MET A 18 4.33 17.46 15.82
N TYR A 19 3.36 16.73 15.28
CA TYR A 19 2.21 16.28 16.06
C TYR A 19 2.59 15.30 17.18
N ARG A 20 3.51 14.36 16.92
CA ARG A 20 3.92 13.34 17.90
C ARG A 20 4.84 13.89 18.98
N SER A 21 5.68 14.86 18.66
CA SER A 21 6.62 15.48 19.60
C SER A 21 6.02 16.60 20.45
N ALA A 22 4.84 17.12 20.08
CA ALA A 22 4.19 18.20 20.81
C ALA A 22 3.46 17.70 22.06
N ASP A 23 3.73 18.34 23.20
CA ASP A 23 3.02 18.13 24.47
C ASP A 23 2.57 19.47 25.05
N PRO A 24 1.26 19.72 25.23
CA PRO A 24 0.13 18.84 24.89
C PRO A 24 -0.10 18.69 23.38
N LYS A 25 -0.73 17.58 22.96
CA LYS A 25 -1.03 17.32 21.53
C LYS A 25 -1.88 18.45 20.92
N PRO A 26 -1.45 19.08 19.80
CA PRO A 26 -2.17 20.17 19.18
C PRO A 26 -3.44 19.66 18.46
N GLN A 27 -4.43 20.54 18.31
CA GLN A 27 -5.59 20.21 17.48
C GLN A 27 -5.17 20.04 16.01
N ILE A 28 -5.49 18.88 15.43
CA ILE A 28 -5.14 18.52 14.04
C ILE A 28 -5.58 19.61 13.05
N LYS A 29 -6.76 20.20 13.24
CA LYS A 29 -7.26 21.28 12.36
C LYS A 29 -6.36 22.52 12.36
N ARG A 30 -5.85 22.89 13.53
CA ARG A 30 -4.97 24.06 13.69
C ARG A 30 -3.60 23.80 13.07
N LEU A 31 -2.99 22.66 13.41
CA LEU A 31 -1.71 22.24 12.83
C LEU A 31 -1.80 22.10 11.31
N ALA A 32 -2.93 21.60 10.79
CA ALA A 32 -3.16 21.51 9.35
C ALA A 32 -3.23 22.89 8.69
N ALA A 33 -3.91 23.86 9.32
CA ALA A 33 -3.96 25.24 8.85
C ALA A 33 -2.57 25.89 8.84
N ASP A 34 -1.80 25.72 9.91
CA ASP A 34 -0.44 26.28 10.05
C ASP A 34 0.52 25.72 8.99
N LEU A 35 0.33 24.46 8.59
CA LEU A 35 1.13 23.79 7.57
C LEU A 35 0.57 23.93 6.14
N GLY A 36 -0.59 24.57 5.97
CA GLY A 36 -1.26 24.70 4.67
C GLY A 36 -1.73 23.37 4.07
N VAL A 37 -2.00 22.35 4.90
CA VAL A 37 -2.45 21.03 4.46
C VAL A 37 -3.92 20.81 4.80
N HIS A 38 -4.58 19.92 4.04
CA HIS A 38 -5.96 19.57 4.35
C HIS A 38 -6.05 18.77 5.69
N PRO A 39 -6.97 19.11 6.61
CA PRO A 39 -7.01 18.49 7.94
C PRO A 39 -7.27 16.99 7.92
N GLU A 40 -8.11 16.48 7.02
CA GLU A 40 -8.31 15.04 6.85
C GLU A 40 -7.07 14.33 6.30
N ALA A 41 -6.24 15.02 5.49
CA ALA A 41 -4.99 14.44 5.01
C ALA A 41 -4.00 14.25 6.17
N LEU A 42 -3.85 15.29 7.01
CA LEU A 42 -3.01 15.23 8.20
C LEU A 42 -3.48 14.14 9.18
N ARG A 43 -4.79 14.03 9.42
CA ARG A 43 -5.37 12.97 10.25
C ARG A 43 -5.05 11.57 9.70
N GLY A 44 -5.14 11.40 8.38
CA GLY A 44 -4.81 10.14 7.72
C GLY A 44 -3.34 9.76 7.89
N TRP A 45 -2.44 10.74 7.84
CA TRP A 45 -1.00 10.54 8.04
C TRP A 45 -0.65 10.18 9.48
N ILE A 46 -1.23 10.89 10.46
CA ILE A 46 -1.04 10.60 11.88
C ILE A 46 -1.51 9.18 12.18
N ARG A 47 -2.72 8.81 11.76
CA ARG A 47 -3.24 7.45 11.97
C ARG A 47 -2.38 6.37 11.32
N GLN A 48 -1.79 6.66 10.15
CA GLN A 48 -0.89 5.71 9.49
C GLN A 48 0.37 5.54 10.33
N ALA A 49 0.96 6.65 10.79
CA ALA A 49 2.13 6.59 11.66
C ALA A 49 1.86 5.93 13.02
N GLU A 50 0.66 6.08 13.59
CA GLU A 50 0.23 5.34 14.79
C GLU A 50 0.18 3.83 14.52
N ALA A 51 -0.37 3.41 13.37
CA ALA A 51 -0.38 2.00 12.98
C ALA A 51 1.03 1.45 12.70
N ASP A 52 1.86 2.22 11.98
CA ASP A 52 3.28 1.86 11.72
C ASP A 52 4.11 1.79 13.01
N ALA A 53 3.69 2.48 14.07
CA ALA A 53 4.30 2.41 15.41
C ALA A 53 3.71 1.28 16.28
N GLY A 54 2.73 0.51 15.79
CA GLY A 54 2.04 -0.52 16.57
C GLY A 54 1.09 0.01 17.63
N GLU A 55 0.74 1.30 17.60
CA GLU A 55 -0.20 1.92 18.54
C GLU A 55 -1.67 1.61 18.16
N ARG A 56 -1.90 1.06 16.96
CA ARG A 56 -3.22 0.73 16.42
C ARG A 56 -3.18 -0.50 15.51
N ASP A 57 -4.25 -1.30 15.56
CA ASP A 57 -4.45 -2.50 14.74
C ASP A 57 -5.59 -2.36 13.72
N ASP A 58 -6.30 -1.22 13.71
CA ASP A 58 -7.46 -0.99 12.84
C ASP A 58 -7.11 -0.76 11.35
N ARG A 59 -5.81 -0.73 11.02
CA ARG A 59 -5.31 -0.59 9.65
C ARG A 59 -3.94 -1.24 9.50
N PRO A 60 -3.61 -1.77 8.31
CA PRO A 60 -2.28 -2.29 8.04
C PRO A 60 -1.24 -1.16 7.97
N THR A 61 -0.04 -1.51 8.41
CA THR A 61 1.20 -0.75 8.24
C THR A 61 1.52 -0.56 6.76
N ILE A 62 2.44 0.35 6.48
CA ILE A 62 2.95 0.57 5.12
C ILE A 62 3.65 -0.69 4.62
N ALA A 63 4.45 -1.34 5.47
CA ALA A 63 5.16 -2.57 5.13
C ALA A 63 4.21 -3.71 4.74
N GLU A 64 3.16 -3.95 5.55
CA GLU A 64 2.15 -4.97 5.24
C GLU A 64 1.41 -4.66 3.93
N ARG A 65 1.15 -3.38 3.64
CA ARG A 65 0.53 -2.97 2.38
C ARG A 65 1.42 -3.24 1.17
N GLU A 66 2.72 -3.01 1.30
CA GLU A 66 3.70 -3.27 0.24
C GLU A 66 3.86 -4.77 0.01
N GLU A 67 3.94 -5.56 1.07
CA GLU A 67 4.00 -7.02 1.00
C GLU A 67 2.75 -7.60 0.33
N LEU A 68 1.55 -7.16 0.74
CA LEU A 68 0.29 -7.56 0.10
C LEU A 68 0.26 -7.22 -1.39
N ALA A 69 0.85 -6.09 -1.80
CA ALA A 69 0.94 -5.72 -3.21
C ALA A 69 1.91 -6.63 -3.98
N ALA A 70 3.06 -6.95 -3.41
CA ALA A 70 4.03 -7.86 -3.98
C ALA A 70 3.45 -9.27 -4.13
N LEU A 71 2.84 -9.81 -3.07
CA LEU A 71 2.20 -11.13 -3.07
C LEU A 71 1.06 -11.24 -4.09
N ARG A 72 0.27 -10.18 -4.28
CA ARG A 72 -0.77 -10.15 -5.31
C ARG A 72 -0.18 -10.18 -6.73
N LYS A 73 0.92 -9.49 -6.96
CA LYS A 73 1.63 -9.50 -8.25
C LYS A 73 2.22 -10.88 -8.54
N GLU A 74 2.87 -11.49 -7.56
CA GLU A 74 3.43 -12.84 -7.68
C GLU A 74 2.33 -13.87 -7.94
N ASN A 75 1.22 -13.84 -7.18
CA ASN A 75 0.07 -14.71 -7.42
C ASN A 75 -0.49 -14.56 -8.84
N ALA A 76 -0.57 -13.34 -9.36
CA ALA A 76 -1.03 -13.10 -10.73
C ALA A 76 -0.06 -13.69 -11.77
N GLN A 77 1.25 -13.61 -11.53
CA GLN A 77 2.26 -14.23 -12.38
C GLN A 77 2.20 -15.76 -12.33
N LEU A 78 2.13 -16.34 -11.13
CA LEU A 78 2.00 -17.78 -10.93
C LEU A 78 0.73 -18.34 -11.57
N LYS A 79 -0.39 -17.63 -11.48
CA LYS A 79 -1.64 -18.03 -12.15
C LYS A 79 -1.49 -18.06 -13.66
N ARG A 80 -0.87 -17.04 -14.26
CA ARG A 80 -0.60 -17.01 -15.71
C ARG A 80 0.35 -18.13 -16.15
N ALA A 81 1.41 -18.38 -15.38
CA ALA A 81 2.35 -19.48 -15.69
C ALA A 81 1.65 -20.84 -15.62
N ASN A 82 0.83 -21.07 -14.60
CA ASN A 82 0.04 -22.30 -14.49
C ASN A 82 -0.97 -22.46 -15.63
N GLU A 83 -1.59 -21.36 -16.08
CA GLU A 83 -2.51 -21.39 -17.21
C GLU A 83 -1.80 -21.83 -18.50
N ILE A 84 -0.62 -21.27 -18.79
CA ILE A 84 0.21 -21.65 -19.94
C ILE A 84 0.64 -23.12 -19.86
N LEU A 85 1.06 -23.59 -18.69
CA LEU A 85 1.46 -24.98 -18.50
C LEU A 85 0.28 -25.95 -18.70
N ARG A 86 -0.92 -25.57 -18.24
CA ARG A 86 -2.13 -26.36 -18.43
C ARG A 86 -2.55 -26.41 -19.90
N THR A 87 -2.54 -25.29 -20.62
CA THR A 87 -2.85 -25.28 -22.05
C THR A 87 -1.84 -26.10 -22.84
N ALA A 88 -0.54 -25.93 -22.59
CA ALA A 88 0.50 -26.73 -23.25
C ALA A 88 0.33 -28.25 -22.99
N SER A 89 -0.02 -28.63 -21.75
CA SER A 89 -0.31 -30.03 -21.41
C SER A 89 -1.53 -30.58 -22.15
N LEU A 90 -2.59 -29.79 -22.29
CA LEU A 90 -3.78 -30.18 -23.04
C LEU A 90 -3.48 -30.35 -24.54
N ASP A 91 -2.70 -29.44 -25.11
CA ASP A 91 -2.32 -29.48 -26.53
C ASP A 91 -1.41 -30.69 -26.83
N SER A 92 -0.49 -31.03 -25.94
CA SER A 92 0.40 -32.20 -26.07
C SER A 92 -0.35 -33.54 -25.99
N ILE A 93 -1.40 -33.64 -25.17
CA ILE A 93 -2.24 -34.84 -25.09
C ILE A 93 -3.08 -34.99 -26.38
N GLY A 94 -3.54 -33.89 -26.97
CA GLY A 94 -4.27 -33.89 -28.23
C GLY A 94 -3.45 -34.33 -29.44
N GLN A 95 -2.18 -33.93 -29.53
CA GLN A 95 -1.29 -34.33 -30.64
C GLN A 95 -0.98 -35.84 -30.63
N SER A 96 -0.82 -36.43 -29.45
CA SER A 96 -0.48 -37.84 -29.28
C SER A 96 -1.57 -38.80 -29.77
N ASN A 97 -2.86 -38.39 -29.75
CA ASN A 97 -3.99 -39.20 -30.20
C ASN A 97 -4.29 -39.08 -31.71
N SER A 98 -3.60 -38.20 -32.44
CA SER A 98 -3.85 -37.94 -33.87
C SER A 98 -2.87 -38.64 -34.82
N ALA A 99 -1.89 -39.37 -34.28
CA ALA A 99 -0.80 -40.00 -35.04
C ALA A 99 -0.84 -41.54 -35.07
N GLY A 100 -1.98 -42.16 -34.74
CA GLY A 100 -2.20 -43.62 -34.82
C GLY A 100 -3.38 -43.96 -35.70
#